data_AF-A0A2V9S0F9-F1
#
_entry.id   AF-A0A2V9S0F9-F1
#
_cell.length_a   1.000
_cell.length_b   1.000
_cell.length_c   1.000
_cell.angle_alpha   90.00
_cell.angle_beta   90.00
_cell.angle_gamma   90.00
#
_symmetry.space_group_name_H-M   'P 1'
#
loop_
_entity.id
_entity.type
_entity.pdbx_description
1 polymer ?
#
loop_
_entity_poly.entity_id
_entity_poly.type
_entity_poly.pdbx_seq_one_letter_code
_entity_poly.pdbx_strand_id
1 'polypeptide(L)'
;MTKKWYNYFVSVDEANRTGEAPGSGSAPAAEMSAAQSVAEIASTVAAEPKFTSPVSDPTSFDEIYKAAEIPSPAQGYSILKIAQMLESEHIRNLPSDVKKSSVLVALDAAGVDIKEVIQDAVRRDRALDTYERVQQRAVEELETRKSKENRSIQAEIDRYVTEQRAKIQANNDEIAKEKQRFTGWRLKKQQEEKKIADAVGYFVSENPITTGDSSAPPVSKTVQRS
;
A
#
# COMPACT_ATOMS: atom_id res chain seq x y z
N MET A 1 8.42 13.10 -19.61
CA MET A 1 8.30 11.80 -20.30
C MET A 1 7.00 11.14 -19.87
N THR A 2 6.07 11.03 -20.81
CA THR A 2 4.69 10.55 -20.66
C THR A 2 4.61 9.10 -21.11
N LYS A 3 4.03 8.21 -20.29
CA LYS A 3 3.66 6.85 -20.71
C LYS A 3 2.19 6.61 -20.38
N LYS A 4 1.36 6.92 -21.38
CA LYS A 4 -0.04 6.50 -21.51
C LYS A 4 -0.03 5.04 -21.98
N TRP A 5 -0.69 4.13 -21.27
CA TRP A 5 -1.02 2.80 -21.79
C TRP A 5 -2.54 2.59 -21.73
N TYR A 6 -3.14 2.95 -22.87
CA TYR A 6 -4.27 2.35 -23.58
C TYR A 6 -5.44 1.69 -22.80
N ASN A 7 -6.55 2.43 -22.81
CA ASN A 7 -7.91 1.89 -22.93
C ASN A 7 -8.04 1.09 -24.24
N TYR A 8 -8.41 -0.18 -24.14
CA TYR A 8 -8.83 -0.99 -25.27
C TYR A 8 -10.37 -1.07 -25.27
N PHE A 9 -10.99 -0.12 -25.95
CA PHE A 9 -12.39 -0.22 -26.37
C PHE A 9 -12.42 -1.08 -27.64
N VAL A 10 -13.08 -2.24 -27.59
CA VAL A 10 -13.53 -2.94 -28.78
C VAL A 10 -14.96 -2.50 -29.05
N SER A 11 -15.10 -1.52 -29.93
CA SER A 11 -16.29 -1.35 -30.74
C SER A 11 -16.24 -2.38 -31.86
N VAL A 12 -17.22 -3.30 -31.90
CA VAL A 12 -17.57 -3.97 -33.15
C VAL A 12 -18.77 -3.24 -33.71
N ASP A 13 -18.52 -2.70 -34.91
CA ASP A 13 -19.41 -1.90 -35.73
C ASP A 13 -20.58 -2.73 -36.26
N GLU A 14 -21.70 -2.05 -36.35
CA GLU A 14 -23.00 -2.53 -36.79
C GLU A 14 -23.16 -2.12 -38.26
N ALA A 15 -23.07 -3.08 -39.20
CA ALA A 15 -23.66 -2.93 -40.53
C ALA A 15 -23.70 -4.29 -41.26
N ASN A 16 -24.90 -4.85 -41.47
CA ASN A 16 -25.54 -4.86 -42.80
C ASN A 16 -26.84 -5.70 -42.82
N ARG A 17 -27.98 -4.98 -42.89
CA ARG A 17 -29.15 -5.19 -43.77
C ARG A 17 -30.08 -6.42 -43.66
N THR A 18 -31.29 -6.10 -43.19
CA THR A 18 -32.63 -6.32 -43.81
C THR A 18 -32.99 -7.67 -44.42
N GLY A 19 -34.04 -8.31 -43.87
CA GLY A 19 -34.88 -9.27 -44.58
C GLY A 19 -35.77 -10.13 -43.67
N GLU A 20 -37.08 -9.83 -43.66
CA GLU A 20 -38.21 -10.74 -43.43
C GLU A 20 -38.48 -11.38 -42.05
N ALA A 21 -39.58 -10.92 -41.43
CA ALA A 21 -40.56 -11.78 -40.74
C ALA A 21 -41.76 -11.98 -41.71
N PRO A 22 -42.65 -12.99 -41.57
CA PRO A 22 -42.95 -13.75 -40.36
C PRO A 22 -43.13 -15.28 -40.55
N GLY A 23 -42.80 -16.06 -39.51
CA GLY A 23 -43.09 -17.48 -39.46
C GLY A 23 -43.47 -17.89 -38.06
N SER A 24 -44.77 -17.94 -37.79
CA SER A 24 -45.35 -18.49 -36.57
C SER A 24 -44.96 -19.98 -36.47
N GLY A 25 -44.05 -20.29 -35.57
CA GLY A 25 -43.62 -21.65 -35.24
C GLY A 25 -43.55 -21.77 -33.73
N SER A 26 -44.43 -22.60 -33.18
CA SER A 26 -44.61 -22.89 -31.76
C SER A 26 -43.29 -22.94 -30.98
N ALA A 27 -43.12 -22.02 -30.03
CA ALA A 27 -42.16 -22.18 -28.96
C ALA A 27 -42.61 -23.37 -28.08
N PRO A 28 -41.81 -24.44 -27.91
CA PRO A 28 -42.05 -25.36 -26.82
C PRO A 28 -41.69 -24.66 -25.51
N ALA A 29 -42.32 -25.12 -24.43
CA ALA A 29 -42.18 -24.61 -23.08
C ALA A 29 -40.73 -24.27 -22.71
N ALA A 30 -40.54 -23.11 -22.08
CA ALA A 30 -39.26 -22.69 -21.52
C ALA A 30 -38.81 -23.69 -20.45
N GLU A 31 -37.99 -24.65 -20.84
CA GLU A 31 -37.11 -25.36 -19.92
C GLU A 31 -36.24 -24.30 -19.25
N MET A 32 -36.24 -24.28 -17.91
CA MET A 32 -35.40 -23.38 -17.13
C MET A 32 -33.96 -23.44 -17.66
N SER A 33 -33.36 -22.27 -17.94
CA SER A 33 -31.99 -22.22 -18.42
C SER A 33 -31.05 -22.80 -17.35
N ALA A 34 -29.98 -23.50 -17.76
CA ALA A 34 -28.98 -24.04 -16.84
C ALA A 34 -28.44 -22.96 -15.86
N ALA A 35 -28.35 -21.71 -16.31
CA ALA A 35 -27.97 -20.57 -15.47
C ALA A 35 -29.01 -20.26 -14.37
N GLN A 36 -30.31 -20.40 -14.66
CA GLN A 36 -31.39 -20.21 -13.70
C GLN A 36 -31.39 -21.33 -12.65
N SER A 37 -31.16 -22.58 -13.05
CA SER A 37 -31.03 -23.71 -12.12
C SER A 37 -29.80 -23.56 -11.20
N VAL A 38 -28.66 -23.09 -11.72
CA VAL A 38 -27.47 -22.82 -10.89
C VAL A 38 -27.74 -21.66 -9.92
N ALA A 39 -28.42 -20.59 -10.36
CA ALA A 39 -28.79 -19.48 -9.49
C ALA A 39 -29.73 -19.92 -8.35
N GLU A 40 -30.68 -20.80 -8.64
CA GLU A 40 -31.58 -21.38 -7.62
C GLU A 40 -30.81 -22.26 -6.63
N ILE A 41 -29.90 -23.11 -7.11
CA ILE A 41 -29.02 -23.92 -6.24
C ILE A 41 -28.14 -23.00 -5.38
N ALA A 42 -27.58 -21.93 -5.96
CA ALA A 42 -26.79 -20.96 -5.20
C ALA A 42 -27.62 -20.25 -4.12
N SER A 43 -28.89 -19.95 -4.39
CA SER A 43 -29.78 -19.31 -3.42
C SER A 43 -30.13 -20.22 -2.22
N THR A 44 -30.17 -21.54 -2.43
CA THR A 44 -30.45 -22.52 -1.35
C THR A 44 -29.24 -22.80 -0.46
N VAL A 45 -28.02 -22.54 -0.93
CA VAL A 45 -26.80 -22.53 -0.12
C VAL A 45 -26.75 -21.23 0.70
N ALA A 46 -27.65 -21.06 1.66
CA ALA A 46 -28.00 -19.75 2.23
C ALA A 46 -27.00 -19.13 3.24
N ALA A 47 -25.79 -19.66 3.41
CA ALA A 47 -24.83 -19.13 4.39
C ALA A 47 -23.58 -18.55 3.70
N GLU A 48 -23.27 -17.28 3.97
CA GLU A 48 -21.93 -16.75 3.73
C GLU A 48 -20.93 -17.54 4.60
N PRO A 49 -19.82 -18.02 4.02
CA PRO A 49 -18.82 -18.76 4.77
C PRO A 49 -18.19 -17.87 5.84
N LYS A 50 -18.10 -18.39 7.06
CA LYS A 50 -17.43 -17.70 8.17
C LYS A 50 -16.03 -18.29 8.31
N PHE A 51 -15.02 -17.43 8.22
CA PHE A 51 -13.65 -17.80 8.50
C PHE A 51 -13.43 -17.85 10.02
N THR A 52 -13.35 -19.06 10.58
CA THR A 52 -13.20 -19.27 12.04
C THR A 52 -11.75 -19.45 12.47
N SER A 53 -10.85 -19.72 11.51
CA SER A 53 -9.42 -19.90 11.75
C SER A 53 -8.58 -18.94 10.88
N PRO A 54 -7.47 -18.41 11.40
CA PRO A 54 -6.55 -17.62 10.59
C PRO A 54 -5.89 -18.51 9.52
N VAL A 55 -5.85 -18.01 8.28
CA VAL A 55 -5.13 -18.64 7.16
C VAL A 55 -3.68 -18.17 7.22
N SER A 56 -2.76 -19.12 7.39
CA SER A 56 -1.32 -18.87 7.51
C SER A 56 -0.67 -18.65 6.15
N ASP A 57 -1.02 -19.46 5.16
CA ASP A 57 -0.60 -19.27 3.76
C ASP A 57 -1.77 -18.76 2.91
N PRO A 58 -1.78 -17.46 2.53
CA PRO A 58 -2.87 -16.88 1.75
C PRO A 58 -2.95 -17.42 0.31
N THR A 59 -1.96 -18.20 -0.14
CA THR A 59 -1.97 -18.85 -1.46
C THR A 59 -2.44 -20.31 -1.41
N SER A 60 -2.61 -20.86 -0.20
CA SER A 60 -3.07 -22.22 0.00
C SER A 60 -4.60 -22.28 -0.02
N PHE A 61 -5.18 -22.59 -1.17
CA PHE A 61 -6.63 -22.76 -1.32
C PHE A 61 -7.21 -23.84 -0.40
N ASP A 62 -6.45 -24.92 -0.12
CA ASP A 62 -6.86 -25.95 0.82
C ASP A 62 -7.01 -25.40 2.25
N GLU A 63 -6.11 -24.51 2.67
CA GLU A 63 -6.19 -23.83 3.96
C GLU A 63 -7.37 -22.85 4.00
N ILE A 64 -7.61 -22.11 2.92
CA ILE A 64 -8.77 -21.21 2.79
C ILE A 64 -10.08 -22.00 2.90
N TYR A 65 -10.21 -23.14 2.21
CA TYR A 65 -11.42 -23.97 2.27
C TYR A 65 -11.63 -24.62 3.64
N LYS A 66 -10.54 -25.03 4.32
CA LYS A 66 -10.60 -25.52 5.69
C LYS A 66 -11.01 -24.43 6.67
N ALA A 67 -10.45 -23.24 6.54
CA ALA A 67 -10.78 -22.09 7.39
C ALA A 67 -12.22 -21.60 7.18
N ALA A 68 -12.78 -21.81 5.98
CA ALA A 68 -14.18 -21.56 5.65
C ALA A 68 -15.14 -22.71 6.05
N GLU A 69 -14.64 -23.75 6.73
CA GLU A 69 -15.40 -24.91 7.19
C GLU A 69 -16.20 -25.61 6.07
N ILE A 70 -15.65 -25.64 4.85
CA ILE A 70 -16.31 -26.33 3.74
C ILE A 70 -16.25 -27.84 3.98
N PRO A 71 -17.40 -28.53 4.10
CA PRO A 71 -17.42 -29.96 4.35
C PRO A 71 -16.80 -30.72 3.17
N SER A 72 -16.03 -31.77 3.47
CA SER A 72 -15.59 -32.68 2.43
C SER A 72 -16.79 -33.44 1.85
N PRO A 73 -16.90 -33.60 0.51
CA PRO A 73 -18.00 -34.34 -0.10
C PRO A 73 -18.07 -35.77 0.43
N ALA A 74 -19.27 -36.25 0.78
CA ALA A 74 -19.47 -37.55 1.43
C ALA A 74 -18.94 -38.73 0.59
N GLN A 75 -19.04 -38.64 -0.75
CA GLN A 75 -18.58 -39.65 -1.70
C GLN A 75 -17.22 -39.31 -2.34
N GLY A 76 -16.54 -38.25 -1.91
CA GLY A 76 -15.22 -37.84 -2.42
C GLY A 76 -15.21 -37.14 -3.79
N TYR A 77 -16.37 -36.90 -4.41
CA TYR A 77 -16.50 -36.14 -5.65
C TYR A 77 -16.78 -34.66 -5.36
N SER A 78 -15.73 -33.85 -5.28
CA SER A 78 -15.82 -32.38 -5.25
C SER A 78 -15.77 -31.79 -6.66
N ILE A 79 -16.06 -30.50 -6.80
CA ILE A 79 -15.84 -29.78 -8.07
C ILE A 79 -14.38 -29.87 -8.52
N LEU A 80 -13.43 -29.89 -7.58
CA LEU A 80 -12.00 -30.02 -7.87
C LEU A 80 -11.67 -31.40 -8.44
N LYS A 81 -12.36 -32.45 -7.99
CA LYS A 81 -12.21 -33.79 -8.56
C LYS A 81 -12.69 -33.84 -10.00
N ILE A 82 -13.79 -33.16 -10.31
CA ILE A 82 -14.29 -33.06 -11.69
C ILE A 82 -13.36 -32.23 -12.56
N ALA A 83 -12.84 -31.11 -12.05
CA ALA A 83 -11.83 -30.33 -12.76
C ALA A 83 -10.62 -31.22 -13.13
N GLN A 84 -10.13 -32.02 -12.18
CA GLN A 84 -9.06 -32.99 -12.42
C GLN A 84 -9.46 -34.06 -13.46
N MET A 85 -10.70 -34.56 -13.43
CA MET A 85 -11.18 -35.52 -14.43
C MET A 85 -11.21 -34.90 -15.82
N LEU A 86 -11.69 -33.66 -15.95
CA LEU A 86 -11.75 -32.93 -17.22
C LEU A 86 -10.36 -32.66 -17.82
N GLU A 87 -9.34 -32.57 -16.97
CA GLU A 87 -7.93 -32.45 -17.36
C GLU A 87 -7.24 -33.79 -17.64
N SER A 88 -7.90 -34.92 -17.35
CA SER A 88 -7.32 -36.24 -17.58
C SER A 88 -7.04 -36.50 -19.06
N GLU A 89 -6.01 -37.29 -19.32
CA GLU A 89 -5.56 -37.58 -20.69
C GLU A 89 -6.69 -38.11 -21.59
N HIS A 90 -7.58 -38.92 -21.01
CA HIS A 90 -8.63 -39.63 -21.71
C HIS A 90 -9.75 -38.72 -22.22
N ILE A 91 -10.02 -37.59 -21.55
CA ILE A 91 -11.15 -36.72 -21.92
C ILE A 91 -10.77 -35.27 -22.20
N ARG A 92 -9.56 -34.80 -21.86
CA ARG A 92 -9.14 -33.40 -22.04
C ARG A 92 -9.20 -32.89 -23.48
N ASN A 93 -8.98 -33.77 -24.47
CA ASN A 93 -8.96 -33.41 -25.89
C ASN A 93 -10.32 -33.63 -26.58
N LEU A 94 -11.33 -34.11 -25.85
CA LEU A 94 -12.66 -34.37 -26.42
C LEU A 94 -13.50 -33.08 -26.52
N PRO A 95 -14.51 -33.05 -27.41
CA PRO A 95 -15.49 -31.96 -27.47
C PRO A 95 -16.24 -31.76 -26.14
N SER A 96 -16.74 -30.54 -25.89
CA SER A 96 -17.43 -30.18 -24.65
C SER A 96 -18.61 -31.08 -24.32
N ASP A 97 -19.39 -31.48 -25.33
CA ASP A 97 -20.57 -32.33 -25.14
C ASP A 97 -20.17 -33.74 -24.71
N VAL A 98 -19.09 -34.28 -25.28
CA VAL A 98 -18.55 -35.59 -24.90
C VAL A 98 -17.96 -35.53 -23.50
N LYS A 99 -17.21 -34.48 -23.15
CA LYS A 99 -16.73 -34.25 -21.78
C LYS A 99 -17.86 -34.24 -20.77
N LYS A 100 -18.93 -33.48 -21.05
CA LYS A 100 -20.13 -33.41 -20.21
C LYS A 100 -20.74 -34.79 -20.02
N SER A 101 -21.01 -35.52 -21.10
CA SER A 101 -21.60 -36.86 -21.03
C SER A 101 -20.70 -37.84 -20.28
N SER A 102 -19.39 -37.84 -20.52
CA SER A 102 -18.44 -38.70 -19.80
C SER A 102 -18.40 -38.43 -18.30
N VAL A 103 -18.43 -37.15 -17.89
CA VAL A 103 -18.49 -36.78 -16.46
C VAL A 103 -19.82 -37.19 -15.83
N LEU A 104 -20.95 -36.94 -16.50
CA LEU A 104 -22.27 -37.32 -15.99
C LEU A 104 -22.40 -38.83 -15.78
N VAL A 105 -21.89 -39.64 -16.73
CA VAL A 105 -21.87 -41.10 -16.60
C VAL A 105 -20.98 -41.54 -15.43
N ALA A 106 -19.82 -40.90 -15.23
CA ALA A 106 -18.94 -41.22 -14.11
C ALA A 106 -19.56 -40.85 -12.76
N LEU A 107 -20.29 -39.73 -12.68
CA LEU A 107 -21.02 -39.32 -11.48
C LEU A 107 -22.20 -40.27 -11.18
N ASP A 108 -22.95 -40.67 -12.20
CA ASP A 108 -24.05 -41.64 -12.07
C ASP A 108 -23.53 -43.00 -11.58
N ALA A 109 -22.43 -43.49 -12.15
CA ALA A 109 -21.77 -44.72 -11.71
C ALA A 109 -21.23 -44.63 -10.27
N ALA A 110 -20.88 -43.44 -9.81
CA ALA A 110 -20.46 -43.17 -8.43
C ALA A 110 -21.64 -42.88 -7.48
N GLY A 111 -22.87 -42.78 -7.99
CA GLY A 111 -24.06 -42.43 -7.21
C GLY A 111 -24.05 -41.00 -6.66
N VAL A 112 -23.41 -40.06 -7.34
CA VAL A 112 -23.30 -38.65 -6.92
C VAL A 112 -24.20 -37.76 -7.77
N ASP A 113 -25.05 -36.96 -7.12
CA ASP A 113 -25.91 -36.00 -7.84
C ASP A 113 -25.07 -34.79 -8.29
N ILE A 114 -25.22 -34.40 -9.55
CA ILE A 114 -24.63 -33.18 -10.11
C ILE A 114 -25.01 -31.92 -9.31
N LYS A 115 -26.17 -31.92 -8.65
CA LYS A 115 -26.59 -30.83 -7.76
C LYS A 115 -25.63 -30.67 -6.57
N GLU A 116 -25.16 -31.76 -5.97
CA GLU A 116 -24.23 -31.71 -4.83
C GLU A 116 -22.88 -31.12 -5.24
N VAL A 117 -22.42 -31.46 -6.44
CA VAL A 117 -21.21 -30.90 -7.06
C VAL A 117 -21.37 -29.40 -7.30
N ILE A 118 -22.50 -28.96 -7.87
CA ILE A 118 -22.77 -27.54 -8.11
C ILE A 118 -22.81 -26.78 -6.77
N GLN A 119 -23.42 -27.36 -5.73
CA GLN A 119 -23.39 -26.77 -4.39
C GLN A 119 -21.98 -26.65 -3.82
N ASP A 120 -21.12 -27.67 -3.97
CA ASP A 120 -19.71 -27.60 -3.56
C ASP A 120 -18.96 -26.49 -4.32
N ALA A 121 -19.19 -26.35 -5.63
CA ALA A 121 -18.61 -25.28 -6.43
C ALA A 121 -19.01 -23.89 -5.91
N VAL A 122 -20.30 -23.65 -5.68
CA VAL A 122 -20.80 -22.37 -5.15
C VAL A 122 -20.26 -22.09 -3.74
N ARG A 123 -20.14 -23.11 -2.87
CA ARG A 123 -19.58 -22.92 -1.52
C ARG A 123 -18.12 -22.48 -1.58
N ARG A 124 -17.31 -23.12 -2.45
CA ARG A 124 -15.89 -22.78 -2.63
C ARG A 124 -15.71 -21.39 -3.22
N ASP A 125 -16.48 -21.05 -4.24
CA ASP A 125 -16.46 -19.74 -4.88
C ASP A 125 -16.76 -18.62 -3.88
N ARG A 126 -17.85 -18.75 -3.10
CA ARG A 126 -18.18 -17.79 -2.04
C ARG A 126 -17.13 -17.69 -0.94
N ALA A 127 -16.42 -18.78 -0.64
CA ALA A 127 -15.33 -18.75 0.31
C ALA A 127 -14.16 -17.92 -0.24
N LEU A 128 -13.83 -18.05 -1.52
CA LEU A 128 -12.82 -17.23 -2.17
C LEU A 128 -13.22 -15.74 -2.16
N ASP A 129 -14.45 -15.41 -2.57
CA ASP A 129 -14.95 -14.03 -2.57
C ASP A 129 -14.94 -13.39 -1.17
N THR A 130 -15.31 -14.18 -0.16
CA THR A 130 -15.34 -13.71 1.22
C THR A 130 -13.92 -13.53 1.77
N TYR A 131 -13.01 -14.44 1.44
CA TYR A 131 -11.61 -14.31 1.80
C TYR A 131 -10.97 -13.07 1.17
N GLU A 132 -11.21 -12.85 -0.13
CA GLU A 132 -10.75 -11.66 -0.85
C GLU A 132 -11.25 -10.37 -0.18
N ARG A 133 -12.55 -10.31 0.14
CA ARG A 133 -13.14 -9.16 0.84
C ARG A 133 -12.50 -8.91 2.21
N VAL A 134 -12.22 -9.97 2.97
CA VAL A 134 -11.54 -9.86 4.27
C VAL A 134 -10.11 -9.35 4.10
N GLN A 135 -9.37 -9.88 3.12
CA GLN A 135 -8.00 -9.45 2.83
C GLN A 135 -7.93 -7.99 2.38
N GLN A 136 -8.84 -7.58 1.48
CA GLN A 136 -8.93 -6.20 1.04
C GLN A 136 -9.17 -5.25 2.22
N ARG A 137 -10.15 -5.57 3.09
CA ARG A 137 -10.43 -4.78 4.28
C ARG A 137 -9.24 -4.70 5.23
N ALA A 138 -8.53 -5.80 5.42
CA ALA A 138 -7.34 -5.84 6.27
C ALA A 138 -6.21 -4.94 5.73
N VAL A 139 -6.03 -4.90 4.40
CA VAL A 139 -5.07 -4.00 3.74
C VAL A 139 -5.50 -2.54 3.93
N GLU A 140 -6.76 -2.20 3.66
CA GLU A 140 -7.29 -0.83 3.81
C GLU A 140 -7.17 -0.31 5.25
N GLU A 141 -7.43 -1.17 6.24
CA GLU A 141 -7.27 -0.84 7.66
C GLU A 141 -5.79 -0.63 8.03
N LEU A 142 -4.90 -1.50 7.54
CA LEU A 142 -3.46 -1.38 7.73
C LEU A 142 -2.93 -0.07 7.13
N GLU A 143 -3.31 0.24 5.89
CA GLU A 143 -2.92 1.46 5.19
C GLU A 143 -3.40 2.70 5.94
N THR A 144 -4.66 2.72 6.37
CA THR A 144 -5.24 3.83 7.13
C THR A 144 -4.49 4.05 8.43
N ARG A 145 -4.24 2.96 9.18
CA ARG A 145 -3.51 3.01 10.45
C ARG A 145 -2.08 3.50 10.25
N LYS A 146 -1.34 2.93 9.30
CA LYS A 146 0.06 3.30 9.03
C LYS A 146 0.20 4.70 8.46
N SER A 147 -0.74 5.15 7.62
CA SER A 147 -0.80 6.52 7.15
C SER A 147 -0.99 7.50 8.32
N LYS A 148 -1.87 7.18 9.28
CA LYS A 148 -2.07 7.99 10.49
C LYS A 148 -0.82 8.02 11.37
N GLU A 149 -0.19 6.87 11.62
CA GLU A 149 1.08 6.77 12.37
C GLU A 149 2.17 7.64 11.71
N ASN A 150 2.34 7.53 10.40
CA ASN A 150 3.32 8.32 9.65
C ASN A 150 3.06 9.83 9.73
N ARG A 151 1.80 10.26 9.64
CA ARG A 151 1.44 11.69 9.82
C ARG A 151 1.77 12.18 11.22
N SER A 152 1.54 11.37 12.25
CA SER A 152 1.88 11.71 13.63
C SER A 152 3.39 11.87 13.81
N ILE A 153 4.17 10.94 13.25
CA ILE A 153 5.64 11.01 13.29
C ILE A 153 6.13 12.28 12.58
N GLN A 154 5.59 12.61 11.41
CA GLN A 154 5.98 13.83 10.70
C GLN A 154 5.68 15.09 11.52
N ALA A 155 4.52 15.16 12.17
CA ALA A 155 4.16 16.28 13.03
C ALA A 155 5.11 16.43 14.24
N GLU A 156 5.56 15.31 14.82
CA GLU A 156 6.54 15.31 15.91
C GLU A 156 7.92 15.79 15.44
N ILE A 157 8.36 15.33 14.27
CA ILE A 157 9.60 15.81 13.63
C ILE A 157 9.52 17.32 13.41
N ASP A 158 8.43 17.82 12.83
CA ASP A 158 8.28 19.24 12.52
C ASP A 158 8.29 20.10 13.79
N ARG A 159 7.64 19.62 14.87
CA ARG A 159 7.68 20.26 16.18
C ARG A 159 9.10 20.31 16.73
N TYR A 160 9.81 19.18 16.73
CA TYR A 160 11.18 19.10 17.23
C TYR A 160 12.12 20.03 16.45
N VAL A 161 12.04 20.02 15.11
CA VAL A 161 12.84 20.89 14.25
C VAL A 161 12.57 22.37 14.55
N THR A 162 11.30 22.73 14.73
CA THR A 162 10.92 24.11 15.08
C THR A 162 11.52 24.53 16.41
N GLU A 163 11.44 23.67 17.42
CA GLU A 163 12.02 23.93 18.74
C GLU A 163 13.55 24.08 18.68
N GLN A 164 14.24 23.19 17.97
CA GLN A 164 15.70 23.26 17.84
C GLN A 164 16.13 24.50 17.05
N ARG A 165 15.40 24.88 16.00
CA ARG A 165 15.68 26.12 15.26
C ARG A 165 15.51 27.35 16.15
N ALA A 166 14.46 27.40 16.98
CA ALA A 166 14.27 28.48 17.94
C ALA A 166 15.41 28.57 18.95
N LYS A 167 15.89 27.43 19.46
CA LYS A 167 17.06 27.37 20.36
C LYS A 167 18.34 27.87 19.69
N ILE A 168 18.60 27.45 18.45
CA ILE A 168 19.75 27.94 17.66
C ILE A 168 19.68 29.46 17.48
N GLN A 169 18.50 29.99 17.15
CA GLN A 169 18.31 31.43 16.99
C GLN A 169 18.57 32.19 18.29
N ALA A 170 18.01 31.72 19.41
CA ALA A 170 18.23 32.34 20.71
C ALA A 170 19.73 32.37 21.11
N ASN A 171 20.44 31.26 20.87
CA ASN A 171 21.88 31.19 21.13
C ASN A 171 22.68 32.17 20.25
N ASN A 172 22.31 32.30 18.97
CA ASN A 172 22.96 33.25 18.07
C ASN A 172 22.69 34.70 18.49
N ASP A 173 21.49 35.02 18.95
CA ASP A 173 21.12 36.34 19.44
C ASP A 173 21.88 36.69 20.73
N GLU A 174 22.06 35.73 21.63
CA GLU A 174 22.87 35.90 22.84
C GLU A 174 24.35 36.16 22.50
N ILE A 175 24.92 35.38 21.58
CA ILE A 175 26.29 35.60 21.08
C ILE A 175 26.42 36.99 20.46
N ALA A 176 25.44 37.42 19.65
CA ALA A 176 25.45 38.73 19.01
C ALA A 176 25.40 39.87 20.05
N LYS A 177 24.54 39.73 21.07
CA LYS A 177 24.41 40.70 22.17
C LYS A 177 25.72 40.85 22.97
N GLU A 178 26.37 39.73 23.31
CA GLU A 178 27.64 39.79 24.04
C GLU A 178 28.78 40.35 23.17
N LYS A 179 28.82 40.03 21.87
CA LYS A 179 29.77 40.66 20.93
C LYS A 179 29.56 42.18 20.84
N GLN A 180 28.31 42.63 20.79
CA GLN A 180 27.99 44.06 20.78
C GLN A 180 28.42 44.74 22.08
N ARG A 181 28.14 44.12 23.24
CA ARG A 181 28.55 44.61 24.56
C ARG A 181 30.08 44.74 24.65
N PHE A 182 30.80 43.72 24.21
CA PHE A 182 32.26 43.72 24.21
C PHE A 182 32.84 44.81 23.28
N THR A 183 32.26 44.99 22.09
CA THR A 183 32.67 46.05 21.16
C THR A 183 32.44 47.43 21.76
N GLY A 184 31.30 47.66 22.40
CA GLY A 184 31.02 48.90 23.13
C GLY A 184 31.98 49.17 24.28
N TRP A 185 32.37 48.13 25.02
CA TRP A 185 33.40 48.24 26.07
C TRP A 185 34.77 48.58 25.49
N ARG A 186 35.20 47.92 24.39
CA ARG A 186 36.48 48.22 23.73
C ARG A 186 36.58 49.68 23.30
N LEU A 187 35.50 50.25 22.78
CA LEU A 187 35.46 51.66 22.40
C LEU A 187 35.63 52.59 23.61
N LYS A 188 34.91 52.33 24.71
CA LYS A 188 35.05 53.09 25.95
C LYS A 188 36.45 52.96 26.54
N LYS A 189 37.01 51.75 26.53
CA LYS A 189 38.38 51.48 26.98
C LYS A 189 39.39 52.31 26.17
N GLN A 190 39.28 52.31 24.84
CA GLN A 190 40.19 53.08 23.98
C GLN A 190 40.09 54.60 24.24
N GLN A 191 38.87 55.13 24.43
CA GLN A 191 38.67 56.53 24.78
C GLN A 191 39.33 56.88 26.12
N GLU A 192 39.23 56.00 27.11
CA GLU A 192 39.83 56.20 28.42
C GLU A 192 41.36 56.07 28.37
N GLU A 193 41.88 55.05 27.68
CA GLU A 193 43.33 54.91 27.44
C GLU A 193 43.91 56.14 26.75
N LYS A 194 43.20 56.72 25.78
CA LYS A 194 43.61 57.98 25.14
C LYS A 194 43.65 59.14 26.13
N LYS A 195 42.63 59.32 26.96
CA LYS A 195 42.62 60.38 27.99
C LYS A 195 43.77 60.23 28.97
N ILE A 196 44.02 59.00 29.45
CA ILE A 196 45.12 58.71 30.37
C ILE A 196 46.45 58.99 29.68
N ALA A 197 46.62 58.54 28.44
CA ALA A 197 47.81 58.78 27.63
C ALA A 197 48.07 60.29 27.44
N ASP A 198 47.04 61.07 27.10
CA ASP A 198 47.14 62.53 26.94
C ASP A 198 47.53 63.20 28.26
N ALA A 199 46.98 62.73 29.39
CA ALA A 199 47.31 63.26 30.72
C ALA A 199 48.76 62.92 31.14
N VAL A 200 49.21 61.68 30.93
CA VAL A 200 50.56 61.22 31.28
C VAL A 200 51.62 61.87 30.39
N GLY A 201 51.30 62.19 29.13
CA GLY A 201 52.21 62.85 28.19
C GLY A 201 52.73 64.22 28.65
N TYR A 202 52.06 64.88 29.59
CA TYR A 202 52.57 66.11 30.22
C TYR A 202 53.68 65.85 31.26
N PHE A 203 53.76 64.63 31.79
CA PHE A 203 54.66 64.28 32.90
C PHE A 203 55.79 63.32 32.50
N VAL A 204 55.67 62.63 31.37
CA VAL A 204 56.65 61.59 30.94
C VAL A 204 56.92 61.69 29.43
N SER A 205 58.19 61.62 29.04
CA SER A 205 58.66 61.72 27.65
C SER A 205 58.33 60.49 26.79
N GLU A 206 58.22 59.31 27.40
CA GLU A 206 57.79 58.05 26.77
C GLU A 206 56.51 57.55 27.44
N ASN A 207 55.44 57.37 26.67
CA ASN A 207 54.11 57.10 27.20
C ASN A 207 53.88 55.57 27.38
N PRO A 208 53.66 55.05 28.60
CA PRO A 208 53.56 53.61 28.86
C PRO A 208 52.16 53.01 28.57
N ILE A 209 51.20 53.82 28.10
CA ILE A 209 49.80 53.39 27.88
C ILE A 209 49.64 52.76 26.50
N THR A 210 49.04 51.57 26.44
CA THR A 210 48.67 50.90 25.19
C THR A 210 47.55 51.67 24.51
N THR A 211 47.90 52.59 23.62
CA THR A 211 46.96 53.34 22.78
C THR A 211 46.68 52.57 21.49
N GLY A 212 45.89 51.49 21.58
CA GLY A 212 45.17 50.86 20.46
C GLY A 212 45.92 50.30 19.23
N ASP A 213 47.14 50.74 18.90
CA ASP A 213 47.88 50.36 17.68
C ASP A 213 48.79 49.13 17.87
N SER A 214 49.01 48.71 19.11
CA SER A 214 49.85 47.54 19.44
C SER A 214 49.04 46.25 19.54
N SER A 215 48.24 45.91 18.52
CA SER A 215 47.67 44.56 18.40
C SER A 215 47.36 44.20 16.94
N ALA A 216 48.39 44.19 16.10
CA ALA A 216 48.40 43.32 14.93
C ALA A 216 48.97 41.96 15.38
N PRO A 217 48.24 40.84 15.30
CA PRO A 217 48.82 39.53 15.58
C PRO A 217 49.86 39.20 14.50
N PRO A 218 51.00 38.59 14.84
CA PRO A 218 51.92 38.10 13.82
C PRO A 218 51.22 37.04 12.99
N VAL A 219 51.26 37.22 11.67
CA VAL A 219 50.87 36.24 10.66
C VAL A 219 51.73 34.97 10.86
N SER A 220 51.18 33.95 11.52
CA SER A 220 51.79 32.61 11.52
C SER A 220 51.57 31.98 10.15
N LYS A 221 52.61 32.06 9.32
CA LYS A 221 52.77 31.25 8.12
C LYS A 221 52.91 29.76 8.50
N THR A 222 52.29 28.91 7.66
CA THR A 222 52.65 27.49 7.42
C THR A 222 52.17 26.52 8.52
N VAL A 223 51.44 25.43 8.24
CA VAL A 223 51.89 24.25 7.47
C VAL A 223 50.69 23.49 6.87
N GLN A 224 50.72 23.31 5.55
CA GLN A 224 50.06 22.23 4.81
C GLN A 224 50.47 20.87 5.38
N ARG A 225 49.51 19.98 5.69
CA ARG A 225 49.79 18.55 5.65
C ARG A 225 48.64 17.80 4.99
N SER A 226 49.07 16.97 4.05
CA SER A 226 48.37 16.16 3.07
C SER A 226 47.41 15.15 3.68
#